data_AF-A0A815VR33-F1
#
_entry.id   AF-A0A815VR33-F1
#
_cell.length_a   1.000
_cell.length_b   1.000
_cell.length_c   1.000
_cell.angle_alpha   90.00
_cell.angle_beta   90.00
_cell.angle_gamma   90.00
#
_symmetry.space_group_name_H-M   'P 1'
#
loop_
_entity.id
_entity.type
_entity.pdbx_description
1 polymer ?
#
loop_
_entity_poly.entity_id
_entity_poly.type
_entity_poly.pdbx_seq_one_letter_code
_entity_poly.pdbx_strand_id
1 'polypeptide(L)' 'MQVFTILAYVTVVCCFLLPFSEQQYTPDWKSLDSRPLPAWYDESKIGIFIHWGVFSVPSIESEWMWWDWKG' A
#
# COMPACT_ATOMS: atom_id res chain seq x y z
N MET A 1 38.19 -14.70 -13.71
CA MET A 1 37.98 -15.32 -12.38
C MET A 1 37.91 -14.27 -11.27
N GLN A 2 38.87 -13.36 -11.15
CA GLN A 2 38.90 -12.33 -10.09
C GLN A 2 37.70 -11.35 -10.10
N VAL A 3 37.21 -10.93 -11.26
CA VAL A 3 36.07 -9.98 -11.35
C VAL A 3 34.79 -10.56 -10.75
N PHE A 4 34.49 -11.84 -11.02
CA PHE A 4 33.30 -12.50 -10.45
C PHE A 4 33.39 -12.67 -8.93
N THR A 5 34.61 -12.90 -8.41
CA THR A 5 34.85 -12.97 -6.96
C THR A 5 34.67 -11.61 -6.28
N ILE A 6 35.12 -10.52 -6.90
CA ILE A 6 34.94 -9.16 -6.38
C ILE A 6 33.46 -8.77 -6.40
N LEU A 7 32.74 -9.06 -7.49
CA LEU A 7 31.30 -8.80 -7.58
C LEU A 7 30.52 -9.58 -6.52
N ALA A 8 30.83 -10.86 -6.34
CA ALA A 8 30.20 -11.67 -5.28
C ALA A 8 30.48 -11.13 -3.88
N TYR A 9 31.72 -10.70 -3.61
CA TYR A 9 32.09 -10.11 -2.32
C TYR A 9 31.37 -8.78 -2.07
N VAL A 10 31.28 -7.91 -3.08
CA VAL A 10 30.55 -6.63 -2.99
C VAL A 10 29.06 -6.87 -2.77
N THR A 11 28.44 -7.81 -3.50
CA THR A 11 27.02 -8.15 -3.29
C THR A 11 26.77 -8.68 -1.88
N VAL A 12 27.62 -9.59 -1.39
CA VAL A 12 27.51 -10.12 -0.01
C VAL A 12 27.66 -8.99 1.02
N VAL A 13 28.68 -8.14 0.88
CA VAL A 13 28.89 -7.01 1.80
C VAL A 13 27.72 -6.02 1.74
N CYS A 14 27.19 -5.71 0.56
CA CYS A 14 26.00 -4.87 0.43
C CYS A 14 24.76 -5.51 1.09
N CYS A 15 24.53 -6.81 0.91
CA CYS A 15 23.40 -7.51 1.56
C CYS A 15 23.48 -7.49 3.10
N PHE A 16 24.68 -7.44 3.68
CA PHE A 16 24.87 -7.33 5.13
C PHE A 16 24.83 -5.89 5.66
N LEU A 17 25.07 -4.88 4.82
CA LEU A 17 25.14 -3.48 5.24
C LEU A 17 23.90 -2.64 4.91
N LEU A 18 22.97 -3.16 4.10
CA LEU A 18 21.70 -2.49 3.85
C LEU A 18 20.76 -2.69 5.05
N PRO A 19 20.33 -1.63 5.75
CA PRO A 19 19.33 -1.76 6.80
C PRO A 19 17.98 -2.12 6.16
N PHE A 20 17.46 -3.31 6.48
CA PHE A 20 16.06 -3.64 6.23
C PHE A 20 15.22 -2.95 7.31
N SER A 21 14.70 -1.76 7.00
CA SER A 21 13.82 -1.03 7.91
C SER A 21 12.37 -1.30 7.55
N GLU A 22 11.77 -2.31 8.18
CA GLU A 22 10.31 -2.38 8.26
C GLU A 22 9.85 -1.39 9.34
N GLN A 23 9.39 -0.21 8.93
CA GLN A 23 8.86 0.78 9.87
C GLN A 23 7.63 0.20 10.56
N GLN A 24 7.76 -0.21 11.82
CA GLN A 24 6.64 -0.70 12.61
C GLN A 24 5.82 0.47 13.16
N TYR A 25 4.55 0.53 12.78
CA TYR A 25 3.63 1.56 13.29
C TYR A 25 2.97 1.08 14.58
N THR A 26 2.95 1.96 15.58
CA THR A 26 2.18 1.79 16.81
C THR A 26 0.78 2.40 16.62
N PRO A 27 -0.25 1.93 17.37
CA PRO A 27 -1.63 2.40 17.22
C PRO A 27 -1.87 3.77 17.89
N ASP A 28 -0.95 4.72 17.71
CA ASP A 28 -1.04 6.09 18.19
C ASP A 28 -0.78 7.09 17.06
N TRP A 29 -1.41 8.26 17.15
CA TRP A 29 -1.38 9.28 16.09
C TRP A 29 0.03 9.75 15.71
N LYS A 30 0.91 9.90 16.70
CA LYS A 30 2.29 10.37 16.46
C LYS A 30 3.04 9.40 15.54
N SER A 31 2.80 8.10 15.70
CA SER A 31 3.37 7.07 14.84
C SER A 31 2.69 7.01 13.48
N LEU A 32 1.36 7.02 13.43
CA LEU A 32 0.59 6.88 12.19
C LEU A 32 0.74 8.09 11.24
N ASP A 33 0.92 9.29 11.77
CA ASP A 33 1.12 10.51 10.95
C ASP A 33 2.52 10.59 10.34
N SER A 34 3.47 9.74 10.77
CA SER A 34 4.82 9.67 10.18
C SER A 34 4.89 8.89 8.86
N ARG A 35 3.77 8.28 8.42
CA ARG A 35 3.70 7.48 7.19
C ARG A 35 4.01 8.35 5.95
N PRO A 36 5.07 8.03 5.18
CA PRO A 36 5.35 8.78 3.96
C PRO A 36 4.27 8.51 2.90
N LEU A 37 3.85 9.57 2.21
CA LEU A 37 2.95 9.45 1.06
C LEU A 37 3.73 8.89 -0.14
N PRO A 38 3.30 7.79 -0.78
CA PRO A 38 3.96 7.27 -1.97
C PRO A 38 3.93 8.29 -3.12
N ALA A 39 5.08 8.50 -3.76
CA ALA A 39 5.23 9.51 -4.83
C ALA A 39 4.23 9.31 -5.98
N TRP A 40 4.02 8.07 -6.43
CA TRP A 40 3.07 7.76 -7.50
C TRP A 40 1.63 8.20 -7.17
N TYR A 41 1.23 8.12 -5.89
CA TYR A 41 -0.11 8.50 -5.46
C TYR A 41 -0.24 10.02 -5.42
N ASP A 42 0.78 10.72 -4.91
CA ASP A 42 0.80 12.18 -4.96
C ASP A 42 0.80 12.69 -6.40
N GLU A 43 1.61 12.12 -7.28
CA GLU A 43 1.78 12.56 -8.67
C GLU A 43 0.54 12.34 -9.55
N SER A 44 -0.29 11.34 -9.26
CA SER A 44 -1.40 10.95 -10.13
C SER A 44 -2.53 12.00 -10.19
N LYS A 45 -2.72 12.80 -9.12
CA LYS A 45 -3.68 13.94 -8.92
C LYS A 45 -5.18 13.70 -9.23
N ILE A 46 -5.54 12.78 -10.11
CA ILE A 46 -6.90 12.42 -10.51
C ILE A 46 -7.04 10.89 -10.44
N GLY A 47 -8.14 10.43 -9.83
CA GLY A 47 -8.47 9.01 -9.74
C GLY A 47 -9.97 8.77 -9.99
N ILE A 48 -10.31 7.56 -10.44
CA ILE A 48 -11.69 7.09 -10.56
C ILE A 48 -11.89 6.01 -9.50
N PHE A 49 -12.97 6.13 -8.73
CA PHE A 49 -13.40 5.13 -7.76
C PHE A 49 -14.80 4.64 -8.11
N ILE A 50 -15.05 3.35 -7.90
CA ILE A 50 -16.30 2.69 -8.28
C ILE A 50 -16.89 2.01 -7.05
N HIS A 51 -18.16 2.32 -6.77
CA HIS A 51 -18.97 1.60 -5.80
C HIS A 51 -19.64 0.42 -6.50
N TRP A 52 -19.09 -0.79 -6.33
CA TRP A 52 -19.64 -2.01 -6.90
C TRP A 52 -19.53 -3.18 -5.91
N GLY A 53 -20.63 -3.92 -5.73
CA GLY A 53 -20.70 -5.06 -4.83
C GLY A 53 -22.06 -5.75 -4.87
N VAL A 54 -22.35 -6.60 -3.90
CA VAL A 54 -23.64 -7.32 -3.83
C VAL A 54 -24.84 -6.37 -3.71
N PHE A 55 -24.65 -5.21 -3.06
CA PHE A 55 -25.65 -4.13 -3.01
C PHE A 55 -26.03 -3.59 -4.40
N SER A 56 -25.18 -3.76 -5.42
CA SER A 56 -25.46 -3.33 -6.80
C SER A 56 -26.33 -4.32 -7.58
N VAL A 57 -26.44 -5.59 -7.13
CA VAL A 57 -27.19 -6.63 -7.86
C VAL A 57 -28.66 -6.26 -8.06
N PRO A 58 -29.39 -5.76 -7.04
CA PRO A 58 -30.77 -5.33 -7.20
C PRO A 58 -30.90 -4.08 -8.09
N SER A 59 -29.82 -3.30 -8.26
CA SER A 59 -29.81 -2.04 -9.02
C SER A 59 -30.88 -1.04 -8.55
N ILE A 60 -31.02 -0.92 -7.23
CA ILE A 60 -32.00 -0.05 -6.58
C ILE A 60 -31.24 1.06 -5.85
N GLU A 61 -31.61 2.30 -6.14
CA GLU A 61 -31.24 3.53 -5.43
C GLU A 61 -29.74 3.76 -5.16
N SER A 62 -29.14 3.09 -4.18
CA SER A 62 -27.78 3.37 -3.71
C SER A 62 -27.05 2.14 -3.13
N GLU A 63 -25.78 2.30 -2.79
CA GLU A 63 -24.97 1.31 -2.07
C GLU A 63 -25.46 1.01 -0.65
N TRP A 64 -26.35 1.86 -0.11
CA TRP A 64 -26.98 1.70 1.21
C TRP A 64 -28.23 0.85 1.20
N MET A 65 -28.54 0.19 0.07
CA MET A 65 -29.72 -0.66 -0.14
C MET A 65 -30.11 -1.54 1.07
N TRP A 66 -29.15 -2.04 1.86
CA TRP A 66 -29.43 -2.83 3.07
C TRP A 66 -30.19 -2.09 4.18
N TRP A 67 -30.00 -0.78 4.32
CA TRP A 67 -30.73 0.03 5.28
C TRP A 67 -32.17 0.30 4.82
N ASP A 68 -32.36 0.40 3.51
CA ASP A 68 -33.65 0.70 2.88
C ASP A 68 -34.47 -0.57 2.64
N TRP A 69 -33.85 -1.75 2.64
CA TRP A 69 -34.52 -3.04 2.48
C TRP A 69 -35.31 -3.41 3.73
N LYS A 70 -36.64 -3.31 3.64
CA LYS A 70 -37.58 -3.62 4.74
C LYS A 70 -38.16 -5.06 4.76
N GLY A 71 -37.62 -5.97 3.96
CA GLY A 71 -38.17 -7.33 3.78
C GLY A 71 -39.37 -7.37 2.85
#